data_AF-A0A0F8F2U7-F1
#
_entry.id   AF-A0A0F8F2U7-F1
#
_cell.length_a   1.000
_cell.length_b   1.000
_cell.length_c   1.000
_cell.angle_alpha   90.00
_cell.angle_beta   90.00
_cell.angle_gamma   90.00
#
_symmetry.space_group_name_H-M   'P 1'
#
loop_
_entity.id
_entity.type
_entity.pdbx_description
1 polymer ?
#
loop_
_entity_poly.entity_id
_entity_poly.type
_entity_poly.pdbx_seq_one_letter_code
_entity_poly.pdbx_strand_id
1 'polypeptide(L)'
;MTENKDKILEYWDFRSSDYHTEYAHCMDEEIDLWKSILSEILLTDKKVRAVEVGTGHGILAISLAAMGHDVTGVDLSECMLEKAAANAREKEANILLVQGDAEEIPLKDGEYDFVFSKYLLWTLPQPDKFLLLTY
;
A
#
# COMPACT_ATOMS: atom_id res chain seq x y z
N MET A 1 -8.68 17.07 9.37
CA MET A 1 -7.24 16.77 9.24
C MET A 1 -6.46 17.93 9.83
N THR A 2 -5.26 17.68 10.40
CA THR A 2 -4.37 18.75 10.90
C THR A 2 -3.61 19.38 9.74
N GLU A 3 -3.19 20.64 9.86
CA GLU A 3 -2.51 21.42 8.80
C GLU A 3 -1.29 20.70 8.18
N ASN A 4 -0.61 19.84 8.95
CA ASN A 4 0.51 19.04 8.45
C ASN A 4 0.06 17.89 7.54
N LYS A 5 -1.09 17.27 7.81
CA LYS A 5 -1.64 16.18 6.98
C LYS A 5 -2.17 16.69 5.66
N ASP A 6 -2.76 17.89 5.64
CA ASP A 6 -3.23 18.51 4.40
C ASP A 6 -2.06 18.76 3.43
N LYS A 7 -0.90 19.20 3.96
CA LYS A 7 0.33 19.37 3.16
C LYS A 7 0.89 18.04 2.63
N ILE A 8 0.80 16.97 3.41
CA ILE A 8 1.21 15.62 3.00
C ILE A 8 0.29 15.12 1.88
N LEU A 9 -1.03 15.28 2.03
CA LEU A 9 -2.01 14.92 1.01
C LEU A 9 -1.77 15.70 -0.28
N GLU A 10 -1.66 17.03 -0.21
CA GLU A 10 -1.41 17.88 -1.38
C GLU A 10 -0.11 17.47 -2.11
N TYR A 11 0.95 17.15 -1.37
CA TYR A 11 2.21 16.67 -1.93
C TYR A 11 2.04 15.34 -2.69
N TRP A 12 1.32 14.37 -2.11
CA TRP A 12 1.15 13.06 -2.73
C TRP A 12 0.14 13.08 -3.88
N ASP A 13 -0.91 13.90 -3.80
CA ASP A 13 -1.81 14.17 -4.92
C ASP A 13 -1.04 14.76 -6.10
N PHE A 14 -0.20 15.77 -5.85
CA PHE A 14 0.67 16.36 -6.87
C PHE A 14 1.65 15.35 -7.45
N ARG A 15 2.35 14.57 -6.60
CA ARG A 15 3.34 13.59 -7.05
C ARG A 15 2.72 12.40 -7.78
N SER A 16 1.44 12.10 -7.60
CA SER A 16 0.79 10.92 -8.19
C SER A 16 0.91 10.84 -9.73
N SER A 17 0.96 11.98 -10.42
CA SER A 17 1.16 12.02 -11.88
C SER A 17 2.57 11.59 -12.29
N ASP A 18 3.56 12.10 -11.57
CA ASP A 18 4.97 11.89 -11.89
C ASP A 18 5.41 10.50 -11.41
N TYR A 19 4.96 10.07 -10.23
CA TYR A 19 5.32 8.77 -9.65
C TYR A 19 4.88 7.61 -10.55
N HIS A 20 3.67 7.65 -11.09
CA HIS A 20 3.22 6.61 -12.01
C HIS A 20 4.08 6.57 -13.28
N THR A 21 4.44 7.72 -13.83
CA THR A 21 5.24 7.82 -15.06
C THR A 21 6.70 7.43 -14.83
N GLU A 22 7.28 7.87 -13.72
CA GLU A 22 8.66 7.58 -13.31
C GLU A 22 8.88 6.08 -13.12
N TYR A 23 7.93 5.33 -12.58
CA TYR A 23 8.12 3.91 -12.25
C TYR A 23 7.45 2.93 -13.21
N ALA A 24 6.63 3.39 -14.17
CA ALA A 24 5.94 2.51 -15.12
C ALA A 24 6.90 1.60 -15.91
N HIS A 25 8.10 2.09 -16.25
CA HIS A 25 9.05 1.38 -17.10
C HIS A 25 9.76 0.21 -16.39
N CYS A 26 9.81 0.21 -15.06
CA CYS A 26 10.45 -0.85 -14.27
C CYS A 26 9.47 -1.63 -13.38
N MET A 27 8.17 -1.41 -13.57
CA MET A 27 7.12 -1.95 -12.70
C MET A 27 7.11 -3.48 -12.64
N ASP A 28 7.27 -4.17 -13.78
CA ASP A 28 7.31 -5.63 -13.81
C ASP A 28 8.53 -6.20 -13.06
N GLU A 29 9.68 -5.56 -13.21
CA GLU A 29 10.92 -5.94 -12.54
C GLU A 29 10.83 -5.71 -11.03
N GLU A 30 10.21 -4.60 -10.61
CA GLU A 30 9.92 -4.36 -9.20
C GLU A 30 8.94 -5.40 -8.64
N ILE A 31 7.87 -5.72 -9.36
CA ILE A 31 6.88 -6.71 -8.92
C ILE A 31 7.54 -8.08 -8.72
N ASP A 32 8.35 -8.54 -9.67
CA ASP A 32 9.04 -9.82 -9.55
C ASP A 32 10.08 -9.83 -8.42
N LEU A 33 10.80 -8.73 -8.23
CA LEU A 33 11.72 -8.58 -7.10
C LEU A 33 10.96 -8.65 -5.76
N TRP A 34 9.86 -7.92 -5.63
CA TRP A 34 9.06 -7.92 -4.41
C TRP A 34 8.39 -9.25 -4.15
N LYS A 35 7.94 -9.97 -5.17
CA LYS A 35 7.45 -11.35 -5.03
C LYS A 35 8.51 -12.26 -4.41
N SER A 36 9.77 -12.17 -4.88
CA SER A 36 10.87 -12.94 -4.30
C SER A 36 11.07 -12.61 -2.82
N ILE A 37 11.17 -11.32 -2.47
CA ILE A 37 11.40 -10.88 -1.09
C ILE A 37 10.23 -11.28 -0.18
N LEU A 38 8.99 -11.05 -0.61
CA LEU A 38 7.79 -11.36 0.16
C LEU A 38 7.64 -12.86 0.40
N SER A 39 8.05 -13.71 -0.56
CA SER A 39 8.04 -15.16 -0.38
C SER A 39 8.96 -15.64 0.75
N GLU A 40 10.09 -14.96 0.95
CA GLU A 40 11.03 -15.24 2.04
C GLU A 40 10.54 -14.72 3.40
N ILE A 41 9.63 -13.73 3.41
CA ILE A 41 9.09 -13.13 4.63
C ILE A 41 7.86 -13.88 5.13
N LEU A 42 6.89 -14.16 4.25
CA LEU A 42 5.60 -14.74 4.67
C LEU A 42 5.75 -16.16 5.21
N LEU A 43 6.73 -16.93 4.69
CA LEU A 43 7.06 -18.30 5.12
C LEU A 43 5.83 -19.20 5.38
N THR A 44 4.79 -19.05 4.56
CA THR A 44 3.53 -19.80 4.67
C THR A 44 3.02 -20.20 3.30
N ASP A 45 2.55 -21.44 3.19
CA ASP A 45 1.87 -21.94 1.98
C ASP A 45 0.37 -21.58 1.96
N LYS A 46 -0.14 -20.96 3.04
CA LYS A 46 -1.54 -20.57 3.13
C LYS A 46 -1.76 -19.19 2.55
N LYS A 47 -2.91 -19.03 1.89
CA LYS A 47 -3.46 -17.71 1.58
C LYS A 47 -3.61 -16.90 2.89
N VAL A 48 -3.21 -15.64 2.87
CA VAL A 48 -3.28 -14.73 4.02
C VAL A 48 -4.13 -13.53 3.66
N ARG A 49 -4.75 -12.92 4.67
CA ARG A 49 -5.33 -11.58 4.56
C ARG A 49 -4.27 -10.57 4.94
N ALA A 50 -3.88 -9.73 4.01
CA ALA A 50 -2.80 -8.78 4.20
C ALA A 50 -3.27 -7.34 3.99
N VAL A 51 -2.67 -6.40 4.70
CA VAL A 51 -2.90 -4.97 4.50
C VAL A 51 -1.57 -4.24 4.28
N GLU A 52 -1.51 -3.50 3.18
CA GLU A 52 -0.47 -2.50 2.93
C GLU A 52 -0.98 -1.12 3.37
N VAL A 53 -0.28 -0.47 4.28
CA VAL A 53 -0.60 0.90 4.70
C VAL A 53 0.34 1.87 4.00
N GLY A 54 -0.21 2.92 3.39
CA GLY A 54 0.52 3.81 2.49
C GLY A 54 0.86 3.12 1.17
N THR A 55 -0.12 2.48 0.55
CA THR A 55 0.08 1.64 -0.65
C THR A 55 0.55 2.43 -1.88
N GLY A 56 0.31 3.74 -1.91
CA GLY A 56 0.64 4.60 -3.05
C GLY A 56 0.01 4.06 -4.34
N HIS A 57 0.83 3.90 -5.38
CA HIS A 57 0.45 3.28 -6.66
C HIS A 57 0.41 1.73 -6.65
N GLY A 58 0.51 1.08 -5.48
CA GLY A 58 0.11 -0.31 -5.28
C GLY A 58 1.12 -1.41 -5.60
N ILE A 59 2.41 -1.11 -5.85
CA ILE A 59 3.39 -2.12 -6.31
C ILE A 59 3.49 -3.33 -5.38
N LEU A 60 3.67 -3.13 -4.07
CA LEU A 60 3.83 -4.25 -3.14
C LEU A 60 2.49 -4.97 -2.92
N ALA A 61 1.38 -4.25 -2.79
CA ALA A 61 0.05 -4.86 -2.73
C ALA A 61 -0.26 -5.74 -3.95
N ILE A 62 0.03 -5.26 -5.16
CA ILE A 62 -0.10 -6.00 -6.42
C ILE A 62 0.82 -7.22 -6.41
N SER A 63 2.07 -7.06 -5.97
CA SER A 63 3.05 -8.16 -5.90
C SER A 63 2.54 -9.30 -5.03
N LEU A 64 2.05 -8.98 -3.83
CA LEU A 64 1.52 -9.97 -2.88
C LEU A 64 0.19 -10.58 -3.37
N ALA A 65 -0.67 -9.79 -4.01
CA ALA A 65 -1.92 -10.30 -4.59
C ALA A 65 -1.65 -11.23 -5.78
N ALA A 66 -0.65 -10.95 -6.61
CA ALA A 66 -0.22 -11.80 -7.71
C ALA A 66 0.35 -13.16 -7.24
N MET A 67 0.79 -13.25 -5.97
CA MET A 67 1.16 -14.51 -5.31
C MET A 67 -0.07 -15.31 -4.81
N GLY A 68 -1.28 -14.75 -4.93
CA GLY A 68 -2.54 -15.40 -4.57
C GLY A 68 -3.07 -15.05 -3.18
N HIS A 69 -2.56 -14.00 -2.52
CA HIS A 69 -3.06 -13.53 -1.21
C HIS A 69 -4.23 -12.54 -1.35
N ASP A 70 -5.03 -12.38 -0.29
CA ASP A 70 -6.06 -11.34 -0.24
C ASP A 70 -5.44 -10.06 0.32
N VAL A 71 -5.38 -8.99 -0.48
CA VAL A 71 -4.64 -7.79 -0.11
C VAL A 71 -5.54 -6.56 -0.13
N THR A 72 -5.50 -5.81 0.96
CA THR A 72 -6.08 -4.46 1.08
C THR A 72 -4.95 -3.43 1.03
N GLY A 73 -5.01 -2.46 0.11
CA GLY A 73 -4.14 -1.30 0.09
C GLY A 73 -4.85 -0.08 0.68
N VAL A 74 -4.23 0.57 1.67
CA VAL A 74 -4.72 1.80 2.30
C VAL A 74 -3.82 2.96 1.90
N ASP A 75 -4.39 4.07 1.47
CA ASP A 75 -3.63 5.31 1.26
C ASP A 75 -4.47 6.54 1.62
N LEU A 76 -3.81 7.63 2.00
CA LEU A 76 -4.47 8.90 2.30
C LEU A 76 -4.95 9.60 1.02
N SER A 77 -4.19 9.44 -0.08
CA SER A 77 -4.43 10.11 -1.37
C SER A 77 -5.34 9.28 -2.27
N GLU A 78 -6.50 9.82 -2.64
CA GLU A 78 -7.36 9.24 -3.66
C GLU A 78 -6.66 9.15 -5.02
N CYS A 79 -5.86 10.17 -5.37
CA CYS A 79 -5.10 10.17 -6.62
C CYS A 79 -4.11 9.00 -6.69
N MET A 80 -3.45 8.65 -5.58
CA MET A 80 -2.60 7.46 -5.51
C MET A 80 -3.41 6.17 -5.66
N LEU A 81 -4.56 6.06 -4.98
CA LEU A 81 -5.44 4.89 -5.11
C LEU A 81 -5.97 4.70 -6.54
N GLU A 82 -6.25 5.79 -7.26
CA GLU A 82 -6.62 5.71 -8.68
C GLU A 82 -5.48 5.10 -9.53
N LYS A 83 -4.23 5.47 -9.25
CA LYS A 83 -3.06 4.85 -9.91
C LYS A 83 -2.91 3.39 -9.54
N ALA A 84 -3.06 3.04 -8.25
CA ALA A 84 -3.05 1.66 -7.80
C ALA A 84 -4.12 0.82 -8.49
N ALA A 85 -5.34 1.35 -8.63
CA ALA A 85 -6.43 0.68 -9.33
C ALA A 85 -6.14 0.50 -10.83
N ALA A 86 -5.49 1.47 -11.48
CA ALA A 86 -5.06 1.33 -12.87
C ALA A 86 -3.99 0.24 -13.02
N ASN A 87 -2.95 0.28 -12.19
CA ASN A 87 -1.85 -0.68 -12.19
C ASN A 87 -2.35 -2.10 -11.89
N ALA A 88 -3.21 -2.26 -10.88
CA ALA A 88 -3.78 -3.55 -10.52
C ALA A 88 -4.60 -4.17 -11.66
N ARG A 89 -5.38 -3.35 -12.39
CA ARG A 89 -6.09 -3.80 -13.59
C ARG A 89 -5.14 -4.22 -14.71
N GLU A 90 -4.07 -3.46 -14.95
CA GLU A 90 -3.06 -3.81 -15.97
C GLU A 90 -2.36 -5.13 -15.64
N LYS A 91 -2.05 -5.37 -14.36
CA LYS A 91 -1.37 -6.59 -13.90
C LYS A 91 -2.32 -7.74 -13.54
N GLU A 92 -3.61 -7.59 -13.83
CA GLU A 92 -4.65 -8.57 -13.52
C GLU A 92 -4.67 -9.01 -12.04
N ALA A 93 -4.27 -8.11 -11.14
CA ALA A 93 -4.23 -8.35 -9.70
C ALA A 93 -5.50 -7.82 -9.03
N ASN A 94 -6.11 -8.64 -8.17
CA ASN A 94 -7.30 -8.25 -7.42
C ASN A 94 -6.91 -7.76 -6.02
N ILE A 95 -6.95 -6.44 -5.82
CA ILE A 95 -6.70 -5.79 -4.53
C ILE A 95 -7.90 -4.94 -4.12
N LEU A 96 -8.19 -4.89 -2.81
CA LEU A 96 -9.14 -3.94 -2.24
C LEU A 96 -8.40 -2.63 -1.95
N LEU A 97 -8.95 -1.49 -2.36
CA LEU A 97 -8.37 -0.18 -2.10
C LEU A 97 -9.29 0.62 -1.17
N VAL A 98 -8.70 1.18 -0.11
CA VAL A 98 -9.42 1.93 0.91
C VAL A 98 -8.70 3.25 1.15
N GLN A 99 -9.43 4.36 1.01
CA GLN A 99 -8.91 5.64 1.45
C GLN A 99 -8.90 5.69 2.98
N GLY A 100 -7.75 6.01 3.56
CA GLY A 100 -7.60 6.02 5.01
C GLY A 100 -6.33 6.69 5.48
N ASP A 101 -6.37 7.22 6.70
CA ASP A 101 -5.22 7.78 7.38
C ASP A 101 -4.46 6.66 8.10
N ALA A 102 -3.16 6.54 7.87
CA ALA A 102 -2.33 5.53 8.53
C ALA A 102 -2.31 5.68 10.07
N GLU A 103 -2.55 6.88 10.60
CA GLU A 103 -2.62 7.13 12.05
C GLU A 103 -4.02 6.87 12.64
N GLU A 104 -5.03 6.66 11.79
CA GLU A 104 -6.42 6.37 12.17
C GLU A 104 -7.06 5.49 11.09
N ILE A 105 -6.58 4.25 10.99
CA ILE A 105 -6.94 3.34 9.90
C ILE A 105 -8.41 2.90 10.02
N PRO A 106 -9.21 3.00 8.94
CA PRO A 106 -10.61 2.62 8.93
C PRO A 106 -10.82 1.10 8.73
N LEU A 107 -10.02 0.28 9.41
CA LEU A 107 -10.09 -1.18 9.36
C LEU A 107 -10.36 -1.74 10.75
N LYS A 108 -10.89 -2.96 10.81
CA LYS A 108 -11.20 -3.63 12.08
C LYS A 108 -9.98 -4.42 12.56
N ASP A 109 -9.74 -4.34 13.86
CA ASP A 109 -8.76 -5.15 14.57
C ASP A 109 -9.06 -6.66 14.44
N GLY A 110 -7.98 -7.46 14.34
CA GLY A 110 -8.00 -8.92 14.23
C GLY A 110 -8.40 -9.46 12.85
N GLU A 111 -8.51 -8.63 11.82
CA GLU A 111 -8.93 -9.07 10.48
C GLU A 111 -7.77 -9.40 9.53
N TYR A 112 -6.52 -9.03 9.87
CA TYR A 112 -5.37 -9.23 9.00
C TYR A 112 -4.29 -10.09 9.64
N ASP A 113 -3.72 -11.00 8.84
CA ASP A 113 -2.66 -11.90 9.26
C ASP A 113 -1.26 -11.30 8.99
N PHE A 114 -1.18 -10.33 8.06
CA PHE A 114 0.07 -9.69 7.65
C PHE A 114 -0.12 -8.20 7.39
N VAL A 115 0.64 -7.36 8.11
CA VAL A 115 0.62 -5.90 7.97
C VAL A 115 1.99 -5.45 7.50
N PHE A 116 2.02 -4.67 6.43
CA PHE A 116 3.28 -4.17 5.86
C PHE A 116 3.11 -2.75 5.33
N SER A 117 4.23 -2.07 5.16
CA SER A 117 4.29 -0.69 4.67
C SER A 117 5.68 -0.41 4.13
N LYS A 118 5.78 0.34 3.04
CA LYS A 118 7.05 0.78 2.45
C LYS A 118 7.01 2.28 2.19
N TYR A 119 8.08 2.97 2.60
CA TYR A 119 8.24 4.41 2.43
C TYR A 119 7.10 5.29 3.01
N LEU A 120 6.40 4.81 4.04
CA LEU A 120 5.36 5.58 4.74
C LEU A 120 5.87 6.33 5.97
N LEU A 121 6.57 5.65 6.88
CA LEU A 121 6.85 6.14 8.25
C LEU A 121 7.47 7.54 8.33
N TRP A 122 8.33 7.90 7.37
CA TRP A 122 8.99 9.22 7.34
C TRP A 122 8.04 10.38 7.01
N THR A 123 6.86 10.08 6.49
CA THR A 123 5.83 11.07 6.16
C THR A 123 4.87 11.31 7.32
N LEU A 124 4.79 10.39 8.29
CA LEU A 124 3.81 10.46 9.37
C LEU A 124 4.21 11.51 10.42
N PRO A 125 3.32 12.46 10.76
CA PRO A 125 3.55 13.38 11.88
C PRO A 125 3.63 12.66 13.24
N GLN A 126 2.94 11.54 13.41
CA GLN A 126 2.85 10.75 14.64
C GLN A 126 3.06 9.25 14.35
N PRO A 127 4.27 8.83 13.95
CA PRO A 127 4.53 7.44 13.55
C PRO A 127 4.26 6.42 14.66
N ASP A 128 4.39 6.82 15.93
CA ASP A 128 4.08 5.96 17.07
C ASP A 128 2.61 5.51 17.09
N LYS A 129 1.67 6.33 16.61
CA LYS A 129 0.26 5.93 16.51
C LYS A 129 0.09 4.76 15.57
N PHE A 130 0.75 4.80 14.41
CA PHE A 130 0.71 3.70 13.44
C PHE A 130 1.34 2.41 14.00
N LEU A 131 2.45 2.52 14.73
CA LEU A 131 3.15 1.37 15.31
C LEU A 131 2.43 0.73 16.50
N LEU A 132 1.56 1.47 17.19
CA LEU A 132 0.80 0.99 18.34
C LEU A 132 -0.58 0.42 17.97
N LEU A 133 -0.96 0.45 16.68
CA LEU A 133 -2.20 -0.15 16.21
C LEU A 133 -2.14 -1.68 16.32
N THR A 134 -3.23 -2.26 16.83
CA THR A 134 -3.43 -3.71 16.90
C THR A 134 -4.36 -4.12 15.76
N TYR A 135 -3.80 -4.71 14.70
CA TYR A 135 -4.54 -5.15 13.51
C TYR A 135 -5.04 -6.58 13.60
#